data_AF-A0A4U0RE35-F1
#
_entry.id   AF-A0A4U0RE35-F1
#
_cell.length_a   1.000
_cell.length_b   1.000
_cell.length_c   1.000
_cell.angle_alpha   90.00
_cell.angle_beta   90.00
_cell.angle_gamma   90.00
#
_symmetry.space_group_name_H-M   'P 1'
#
loop_
_entity.id
_entity.type
_entity.pdbx_description
1 polymer ?
#
loop_
_entity_poly.entity_id
_entity_poly.type
_entity_poly.pdbx_seq_one_letter_code
_entity_poly.pdbx_strand_id
1 'polypeptide(L)'
;MDRFLEEYGLTVSALQDKIATRVPVGVGGLPGPVEYLVHESVLRSDDEFPCAGDAEALQFCRAVAHQLSTEFGITPGEAVARIVRHWCEPGDDGRTPRTWIVGSDIAYHEDPDFWANHIYYGAHWWPPGDTPAPLPSP
;
A
#
# COMPACT_ATOMS: atom_id res chain seq x y z
N MET A 1 -8.03 -15.72 0.39
CA MET A 1 -9.40 -15.55 -0.13
C MET A 1 -10.43 -15.78 0.98
N ASP A 2 -10.46 -16.94 1.65
CA ASP A 2 -11.54 -17.27 2.60
C ASP A 2 -11.65 -16.32 3.81
N ARG A 3 -10.53 -15.90 4.41
CA ARG A 3 -10.51 -14.90 5.50
C ARG A 3 -11.12 -13.55 5.07
N PHE A 4 -10.80 -13.10 3.85
CA PHE A 4 -11.32 -11.86 3.26
C PHE A 4 -12.82 -11.94 2.96
N LEU A 5 -13.31 -13.11 2.50
CA LEU A 5 -14.74 -13.33 2.29
C LEU A 5 -15.53 -13.25 3.60
N GLU A 6 -15.01 -13.88 4.66
CA GLU A 6 -15.66 -13.93 5.96
C GLU A 6 -15.67 -12.57 6.67
N GLU A 7 -14.55 -11.84 6.66
CA GLU A 7 -14.41 -10.54 7.33
C GLU A 7 -15.30 -9.44 6.72
N TYR A 8 -15.52 -9.50 5.41
CA TYR A 8 -16.36 -8.53 4.69
C TYR A 8 -17.80 -9.00 4.48
N GLY A 9 -18.14 -10.22 4.93
CA GLY A 9 -19.47 -10.81 4.70
C GLY A 9 -19.78 -11.01 3.22
N LEU A 10 -18.76 -11.27 2.41
CA LEU A 10 -18.86 -11.38 0.96
C LEU A 10 -19.01 -12.84 0.55
N THR A 11 -19.87 -13.09 -0.43
CA THR A 11 -19.90 -14.37 -1.14
C THR A 11 -19.01 -14.30 -2.38
N VAL A 12 -18.45 -15.44 -2.79
CA VAL A 12 -17.66 -15.55 -4.04
C VAL A 12 -18.45 -15.00 -5.25
N SER A 13 -19.77 -15.19 -5.27
CA SER A 13 -20.66 -14.64 -6.29
C SER A 13 -20.78 -13.11 -6.25
N ALA A 14 -20.71 -12.49 -5.07
CA ALA A 14 -20.75 -11.02 -4.93
C ALA A 14 -19.47 -10.35 -5.41
N LEU A 15 -18.37 -11.11 -5.51
CA LEU A 15 -17.06 -10.64 -5.94
C LEU A 15 -16.78 -10.83 -7.42
N GLN A 16 -17.52 -11.70 -8.12
CA GLN A 16 -17.25 -12.03 -9.53
C GLN A 16 -17.25 -10.82 -10.46
N ASP A 17 -18.16 -9.87 -10.25
CA ASP A 17 -18.23 -8.64 -11.05
C ASP A 17 -17.44 -7.47 -10.41
N LYS A 18 -16.87 -7.69 -9.23
CA LYS A 18 -16.21 -6.67 -8.41
C LYS A 18 -14.71 -6.89 -8.23
N ILE A 19 -14.17 -8.03 -8.65
CA ILE A 19 -12.74 -8.31 -8.70
C ILE A 19 -12.39 -8.68 -10.14
N ALA A 20 -11.59 -7.84 -10.79
CA ALA A 20 -10.98 -8.16 -12.07
C ALA A 20 -9.50 -8.45 -11.87
N THR A 21 -8.90 -9.23 -12.75
CA THR A 21 -7.44 -9.38 -12.81
C THR A 21 -6.92 -8.63 -14.03
N ARG A 22 -5.78 -7.95 -13.88
CA ARG A 22 -5.02 -7.43 -15.01
C ARG A 22 -3.60 -7.94 -14.94
N VAL A 23 -3.00 -8.17 -16.10
CA VAL A 23 -1.58 -8.49 -16.21
C VAL A 23 -0.94 -7.33 -16.96
N PRO A 24 -0.22 -6.44 -16.26
CA PRO A 24 0.45 -5.32 -16.91
C PRO A 24 1.56 -5.85 -17.83
N VAL A 25 1.94 -5.04 -18.83
CA VAL A 25 3.12 -5.32 -19.65
C VAL A 25 4.35 -4.94 -18.83
N GLY A 26 5.15 -5.93 -18.47
CA GLY A 26 6.43 -5.79 -17.78
C GLY A 26 7.57 -5.40 -18.73
N VAL A 27 8.76 -5.27 -18.14
CA VAL A 27 9.97 -4.85 -18.85
C VAL A 27 10.29 -5.82 -20.00
N GLY A 28 10.58 -5.27 -21.19
CA GLY A 28 10.90 -6.07 -22.38
C GLY A 28 9.69 -6.74 -23.05
N GLY A 29 8.46 -6.34 -22.70
CA GLY A 29 7.23 -6.89 -23.31
C GLY A 29 6.77 -8.21 -22.69
N LEU A 30 7.41 -8.66 -21.61
CA LEU A 30 6.98 -9.84 -20.85
C LEU A 30 5.77 -9.50 -19.96
N PRO A 31 4.89 -10.47 -19.66
CA PRO A 31 3.83 -10.25 -18.67
C PRO A 31 4.41 -9.90 -17.30
N GLY A 32 3.93 -8.81 -16.70
CA GLY A 32 4.24 -8.42 -15.33
C GLY A 32 3.48 -9.26 -14.29
N PRO A 33 3.63 -8.96 -12.98
CA PRO A 33 2.89 -9.66 -11.93
C PRO A 33 1.38 -9.47 -12.11
N VAL A 34 0.59 -10.52 -11.83
CA VAL A 34 -0.87 -10.44 -11.85
C VAL A 34 -1.33 -9.44 -10.80
N GLU A 35 -2.09 -8.44 -11.21
CA GLU A 35 -2.69 -7.46 -10.33
C GLU A 35 -4.19 -7.74 -10.18
N TYR A 36 -4.69 -7.66 -8.96
CA TYR A 36 -6.11 -7.77 -8.64
C TYR A 36 -6.71 -6.37 -8.52
N LEU A 37 -7.66 -6.06 -9.39
CA LEU A 37 -8.45 -4.84 -9.36
C LEU A 37 -9.72 -5.09 -8.57
N VAL A 38 -9.78 -4.57 -7.34
CA VAL A 38 -10.95 -4.70 -6.47
C VAL A 38 -11.78 -3.42 -6.56
N HIS A 39 -13.08 -3.58 -6.81
CA HIS A 39 -14.04 -2.48 -6.88
C HIS A 39 -14.20 -1.83 -5.50
N GLU A 40 -14.23 -0.51 -5.45
CA GLU A 40 -14.27 0.28 -4.20
C GLU A 40 -15.40 -0.13 -3.25
N SER A 41 -16.56 -0.55 -3.78
CA SER A 41 -17.72 -0.98 -2.99
C SER A 41 -17.47 -2.23 -2.13
N VAL A 42 -16.36 -2.93 -2.38
CA VAL A 42 -15.91 -4.11 -1.61
C VAL A 42 -15.02 -3.67 -0.45
N LEU A 43 -14.36 -2.53 -0.59
CA LEU A 43 -13.32 -2.05 0.31
C LEU A 43 -13.97 -1.21 1.41
N ARG A 44 -13.48 -1.34 2.65
CA ARG A 44 -13.85 -0.46 3.75
C ARG A 44 -12.71 0.51 3.98
N SER A 45 -12.60 1.50 3.08
CA SER A 45 -11.61 2.56 3.22
C SER A 45 -11.78 3.28 4.55
N ASP A 46 -10.70 3.44 5.29
CA ASP A 46 -10.67 4.27 6.50
C ASP A 46 -10.34 5.73 6.12
N ASP A 47 -10.95 6.70 6.81
CA ASP A 47 -10.69 8.13 6.57
C ASP A 47 -9.24 8.52 6.92
N GLU A 48 -8.60 7.81 7.87
CA GLU A 48 -7.19 8.02 8.25
C GLU A 48 -6.24 7.51 7.16
N PHE A 49 -6.55 6.35 6.58
CA PHE A 49 -5.77 5.72 5.52
C PHE A 49 -6.70 5.24 4.40
N PRO A 50 -6.98 6.08 3.38
CA PRO A 50 -7.94 5.74 2.33
C PRO A 50 -7.60 4.51 1.51
N CYS A 51 -6.38 3.98 1.61
CA CYS A 51 -5.91 2.77 0.94
C CYS A 51 -5.97 1.51 1.83
N ALA A 52 -6.23 1.64 3.13
CA ALA A 52 -6.48 0.49 4.01
C ALA A 52 -7.91 0.01 3.78
N GLY A 53 -8.08 -1.16 3.16
CA GLY A 53 -9.42 -1.66 2.86
C GLY A 53 -10.01 -2.58 3.92
N ASP A 54 -9.19 -3.20 4.79
CA ASP A 54 -9.59 -4.00 5.97
C ASP A 54 -8.96 -3.52 7.28
N ALA A 55 -9.40 -4.12 8.39
CA ALA A 55 -8.89 -3.82 9.72
C ALA A 55 -7.41 -4.22 9.89
N GLU A 56 -6.96 -5.28 9.22
CA GLU A 56 -5.56 -5.73 9.23
C GLU A 56 -4.66 -4.69 8.55
N ALA A 57 -5.07 -4.20 7.37
CA ALA A 57 -4.39 -3.14 6.64
C ALA A 57 -4.36 -1.83 7.43
N LEU A 58 -5.45 -1.47 8.11
CA LEU A 58 -5.49 -0.30 8.97
C LEU A 58 -4.48 -0.41 10.12
N GLN A 59 -4.43 -1.56 10.79
CA GLN A 59 -3.46 -1.81 11.85
C GLN A 59 -2.02 -1.77 11.32
N PHE A 60 -1.79 -2.31 10.12
CA PHE A 60 -0.50 -2.28 9.46
C PHE A 60 -0.05 -0.86 9.13
N CYS A 61 -0.91 -0.04 8.51
CA CYS A 61 -0.64 1.37 8.25
C CYS A 61 -0.30 2.15 9.53
N ARG A 62 -1.01 1.90 10.63
CA ARG A 62 -0.72 2.51 11.94
C ARG A 62 0.63 2.07 12.50
N ALA A 63 1.02 0.80 12.31
CA ALA A 63 2.34 0.32 12.72
C ALA A 63 3.46 1.00 11.93
N VAL A 64 3.30 1.16 10.61
CA VAL A 64 4.24 1.91 9.75
C VAL A 64 4.31 3.38 10.17
N ALA A 65 3.17 4.01 10.44
CA ALA A 65 3.11 5.41 10.88
C ALA A 65 3.81 5.62 12.23
N HIS A 66 3.62 4.69 13.16
CA HIS A 66 4.33 4.68 14.44
C HIS A 66 5.84 4.59 14.20
N GLN A 67 6.28 3.64 13.37
CA GLN A 67 7.70 3.45 13.08
C GLN A 67 8.35 4.67 12.43
N LEU A 68 7.68 5.27 11.43
CA LEU A 68 8.10 6.53 10.82
C LEU A 68 8.32 7.63 11.86
N SER A 69 7.38 7.77 12.80
CA SER A 69 7.43 8.78 13.85
C SER A 69 8.57 8.52 14.84
N THR A 70 8.80 7.26 15.23
CA THR A 70 9.82 6.90 16.21
C THR A 70 11.24 6.93 15.64
N GLU A 71 11.41 6.45 14.41
CA GLU A 71 12.74 6.30 13.80
C GLU A 71 13.25 7.62 13.21
N PHE A 72 12.37 8.40 12.58
CA PHE A 72 12.75 9.64 11.89
C PHE A 72 12.34 10.91 12.64
N GLY A 73 11.66 10.79 13.78
CA GLY A 73 11.27 11.92 14.63
C GLY A 73 10.25 12.86 13.98
N ILE A 74 9.55 12.41 12.94
CA ILE A 74 8.50 13.19 12.27
C ILE A 74 7.18 13.12 13.06
N THR A 75 6.28 14.06 12.77
CA THR A 75 4.97 14.09 13.45
C THR A 75 4.07 12.95 12.97
N PRO A 76 3.11 12.46 13.79
CA PRO A 76 2.13 11.47 13.35
C PRO A 76 1.37 11.90 12.10
N GLY A 77 1.01 13.19 11.99
CA GLY A 77 0.33 13.70 10.80
C GLY A 77 1.19 13.64 9.53
N GLU A 78 2.49 13.92 9.64
CA GLU A 78 3.41 13.76 8.52
C GLU A 78 3.64 12.29 8.15
N ALA A 79 3.71 11.40 9.13
CA ALA A 79 3.82 9.97 8.89
C ALA A 79 2.61 9.45 8.09
N VAL A 80 1.39 9.84 8.50
CA VAL A 80 0.16 9.53 7.75
C VAL A 80 0.22 10.10 6.34
N ALA A 81 0.57 11.38 6.17
CA ALA A 81 0.63 12.02 4.86
C ALA A 81 1.64 11.34 3.91
N ARG A 82 2.78 10.87 4.42
CA ARG A 82 3.78 10.12 3.63
C ARG A 82 3.24 8.76 3.19
N ILE A 83 2.53 8.05 4.06
CA ILE A 83 1.86 6.78 3.73
C ILE A 83 0.77 7.00 2.67
N VAL A 84 -0.05 8.05 2.84
CA VAL A 84 -1.10 8.42 1.87
C VAL A 84 -0.50 8.71 0.50
N ARG A 85 0.57 9.51 0.43
CA ARG A 85 1.27 9.76 -0.84
C ARG A 85 1.81 8.48 -1.48
N HIS A 86 2.34 7.56 -0.68
CA HIS A 86 2.98 6.35 -1.20
C HIS A 86 1.99 5.30 -1.73
N TRP A 87 0.89 5.06 -1.01
CA TRP A 87 -0.06 4.00 -1.38
C TRP A 87 -1.41 4.53 -1.87
N CYS A 88 -1.91 5.62 -1.29
CA CYS A 88 -3.26 6.10 -1.55
C CYS A 88 -3.33 7.08 -2.74
N GLU A 89 -2.24 7.69 -3.18
CA GLU A 89 -2.25 8.58 -4.33
C GLU A 89 -1.86 7.84 -5.62
N PRO A 90 -2.51 8.14 -6.77
CA PRO A 90 -1.98 7.70 -8.05
C PRO A 90 -0.63 8.39 -8.29
N GLY A 91 0.28 7.73 -9.01
CA GLY A 91 1.54 8.36 -9.39
C GLY A 91 1.31 9.58 -10.29
N ASP A 92 2.30 10.48 -10.33
CA ASP A 92 2.23 11.76 -11.06
C ASP A 92 1.86 11.63 -12.55
N ASP A 93 2.11 10.45 -13.14
CA ASP A 93 1.78 10.16 -14.54
C ASP A 93 0.31 9.79 -14.78
N GLY A 94 -0.49 9.65 -13.71
CA GLY A 94 -1.88 9.22 -13.74
C GLY A 94 -2.08 7.79 -14.27
N ARG A 95 -0.99 7.07 -14.57
CA ARG A 95 -0.99 5.69 -15.07
C ARG A 95 -0.70 4.70 -13.96
N THR A 96 0.06 5.12 -12.96
CA THR A 96 0.27 4.35 -11.73
C THR A 96 -1.00 4.44 -10.89
N PRO A 97 -1.75 3.33 -10.74
CA PRO A 97 -2.98 3.35 -9.99
C PRO A 97 -2.71 3.55 -8.49
N ARG A 98 -3.73 4.02 -7.77
CA ARG A 98 -3.79 3.90 -6.31
C ARG A 98 -3.62 2.44 -5.90
N THR A 99 -2.82 2.19 -4.88
CA THR A 99 -2.65 0.87 -4.26
C THR A 99 -3.66 0.71 -3.12
N TRP A 100 -4.34 -0.43 -3.07
CA TRP A 100 -5.18 -0.80 -1.93
C TRP A 100 -4.50 -1.92 -1.15
N ILE A 101 -4.38 -1.73 0.16
CA ILE A 101 -3.86 -2.74 1.08
C ILE A 101 -5.06 -3.50 1.61
N VAL A 102 -5.26 -4.70 1.04
CA VAL A 102 -6.29 -5.65 1.43
C VAL A 102 -5.77 -7.04 1.10
N GLY A 103 -5.46 -7.84 2.13
CA GLY A 103 -4.83 -9.16 1.90
C GLY A 103 -3.59 -9.10 0.99
N SER A 104 -2.88 -7.95 0.96
CA SER A 104 -1.84 -7.68 -0.05
C SER A 104 -0.56 -8.39 0.34
N ASP A 105 -0.24 -9.49 -0.36
CA ASP A 105 1.00 -10.23 -0.17
C ASP A 105 2.24 -9.34 -0.33
N ILE A 106 2.19 -8.29 -1.17
CA ILE A 106 3.31 -7.36 -1.33
C ILE A 106 3.52 -6.50 -0.07
N ALA A 107 2.44 -5.93 0.49
CA ALA A 107 2.54 -5.14 1.71
C ALA A 107 2.95 -6.01 2.91
N TYR A 108 2.41 -7.24 2.98
CA TYR A 108 2.63 -8.15 4.10
C TYR A 108 3.88 -9.04 3.96
N HIS A 109 4.59 -8.98 2.83
CA HIS A 109 5.87 -9.67 2.67
C HIS A 109 6.98 -9.04 3.53
N GLU A 110 6.86 -7.74 3.76
CA GLU A 110 7.83 -6.92 4.47
C GLU A 110 7.24 -6.38 5.78
N ASP A 111 8.11 -6.05 6.73
CA ASP A 111 7.69 -5.54 8.03
C ASP A 111 7.48 -4.01 8.03
N PRO A 112 6.85 -3.44 9.08
CA PRO A 112 6.66 -2.00 9.18
C PRO A 112 7.96 -1.17 9.13
N ASP A 113 9.08 -1.73 9.58
CA ASP A 113 10.39 -1.07 9.62
C ASP A 113 10.97 -0.88 8.22
N PHE A 114 10.89 -1.93 7.40
CA PHE A 114 11.21 -1.85 5.98
C PHE A 114 10.37 -0.78 5.29
N TRP A 115 9.05 -0.80 5.48
CA TRP A 115 8.17 0.16 4.82
C TRP A 115 8.38 1.59 5.29
N ALA A 116 8.64 1.81 6.58
CA ALA A 116 8.95 3.14 7.10
C ALA A 116 10.19 3.72 6.39
N ASN A 117 11.26 2.93 6.28
CA ASN A 117 12.47 3.33 5.55
C ASN A 117 12.19 3.59 4.06
N HIS A 118 11.46 2.68 3.42
CA HIS A 118 11.11 2.78 2.00
C HIS A 118 10.26 4.03 1.69
N ILE A 119 9.29 4.34 2.56
CA ILE A 119 8.41 5.51 2.41
C ILE A 119 9.15 6.81 2.72
N TYR A 120 10.08 6.79 3.68
CA TYR A 120 10.81 7.98 4.10
C TYR A 120 11.88 8.41 3.09
N TYR A 121 12.65 7.46 2.55
CA TYR A 121 13.73 7.72 1.59
C TYR A 121 13.36 7.50 0.12
N GLY A 122 12.26 6.79 -0.16
CA GLY A 122 11.85 6.40 -1.51
C GLY A 122 12.38 5.03 -1.95
N ALA A 123 11.80 4.52 -3.04
CA ALA A 123 11.97 3.15 -3.53
C ALA A 123 13.34 2.91 -4.20
N HIS A 124 14.43 2.89 -3.43
CA HIS A 124 15.79 2.73 -3.97
C HIS A 124 16.55 1.63 -3.22
N TRP A 125 17.39 0.89 -3.95
CA TRP A 125 18.39 0.01 -3.36
C TRP A 125 19.56 0.90 -2.91
N TRP A 126 19.74 1.07 -1.61
CA TRP A 126 20.85 1.86 -1.08
C TRP A 126 22.07 0.96 -0.87
N PRO A 127 23.24 1.28 -1.46
CA PRO A 127 24.48 0.60 -1.15
C PRO A 127 24.80 0.73 0.35
N PRO A 128 25.49 -0.25 0.96
CA PRO A 128 25.94 -0.12 2.34
C PRO A 128 26.84 1.12 2.52
N GLY A 129 26.44 2.04 3.40
CA GLY A 129 27.19 3.25 3.73
C GLY A 129 26.70 4.54 3.06
N ASP A 130 25.65 4.49 2.23
CA ASP A 130 25.01 5.70 1.73
C ASP A 130 24.19 6.41 2.82
N THR A 131 24.09 7.73 2.72
CA THR A 131 23.22 8.57 3.58
C THR A 131 22.12 9.19 2.72
N PRO A 132 21.06 8.42 2.42
CA PRO A 132 20.00 8.90 1.55
C PRO A 132 19.34 10.15 2.13
N ALA A 133 19.03 11.11 1.27
CA ALA A 133 18.22 12.25 1.66
C ALA A 133 16.75 11.83 1.76
N PRO A 134 16.01 12.25 2.79
CA PRO A 134 14.59 11.97 2.88
C PRO A 134 13.85 12.60 1.70
N LEU A 135 12.77 11.93 1.27
CA LEU A 135 11.82 12.54 0.36
C LEU A 135 11.25 13.83 0.98
N PRO A 136 10.94 14.85 0.16
CA PRO A 136 10.33 16.07 0.65
C PRO A 136 9.07 15.74 1.43
N SER A 137 8.83 16.49 2.52
CA SER A 137 7.58 16.39 3.26
C SER A 137 6.41 16.67 2.30
N PRO A 138 5.38 15.81 2.31
CA PRO A 138 4.16 16.02 1.54
C PRO A 138 3.39 17.27 2.01
#